data_AF-C1MU58-F1
#
_entry.id   AF-C1MU58-F1
#
_cell.length_a   1.000
_cell.length_b   1.000
_cell.length_c   1.000
_cell.angle_alpha   90.00
_cell.angle_beta   90.00
_cell.angle_gamma   90.00
#
_symmetry.space_group_name_H-M   'P 1'
#
loop_
_entity.id
_entity.type
_entity.pdbx_description
1 polymer ?
#
loop_
_entity_poly.entity_id
_entity_poly.type
_entity_poly.pdbx_seq_one_letter_code
_entity_poly.pdbx_strand_id
1 'polypeptide(L)'
;MGGTGNRHSKNAGTMGSENLTYMEKKALGFGTVKERLGKETVKDFDACALGLTHAIDPLVTPEGVLYDKEHIFSCLLHQKKDIARRTRAYEDQASRDEEKAAEEARKKRIEEVDRFERVNNGGVGKSSAPVSLAGAEADVGDGTGVTGDEGIDEEERERRKKELPAYWLPSKTPTAEVRVGDKPDTETKCPTTMKRLRLKDLLPVKWTRVPTGADVDGERYMCPVTRKTFTNTTKIVVLRPSGVAVSEDAYEQVIKKDGAWDGKKVKGVVKLQRGGCGFAGSGTQVESKKQFSLGAGSGLADSRGQHRGATSKFGLRFN
;
A
#
# COMPACT_ATOMS: atom_id res chain seq x y z
N MET A 1 29.02 60.62 2.58
CA MET A 1 29.11 59.19 2.21
C MET A 1 28.05 58.42 2.98
N GLY A 2 27.33 57.52 2.30
CA GLY A 2 26.23 56.72 2.84
C GLY A 2 24.94 57.12 2.13
N GLY A 3 24.39 56.38 1.16
CA GLY A 3 24.53 54.97 0.82
C GLY A 3 23.10 54.46 0.63
N THR A 4 22.58 54.60 -0.59
CA THR A 4 21.25 54.11 -0.98
C THR A 4 21.25 52.59 -1.01
N GLY A 5 20.88 51.98 0.12
CA GLY A 5 20.73 50.53 0.24
C GLY A 5 19.38 50.07 -0.32
N ASN A 6 19.36 49.71 -1.60
CA ASN A 6 18.27 48.96 -2.21
C ASN A 6 18.23 47.55 -1.57
N ARG A 7 17.40 47.36 -0.54
CA ARG A 7 17.19 46.05 0.09
C ARG A 7 16.24 45.24 -0.78
N HIS A 8 16.78 44.57 -1.80
CA HIS A 8 16.09 43.46 -2.43
C HIS A 8 16.09 42.28 -1.44
N SER A 9 15.03 42.14 -0.65
CA SER A 9 14.88 40.95 0.19
C SER A 9 14.74 39.74 -0.71
N LYS A 10 15.49 38.68 -0.41
CA LYS A 10 15.54 37.41 -1.13
C LYS A 10 14.31 36.51 -0.85
N ASN A 11 13.17 37.13 -0.52
CA ASN A 11 11.91 36.46 -0.20
C ASN A 11 10.79 36.85 -1.18
N ALA A 12 11.14 37.16 -2.44
CA ALA A 12 10.18 37.37 -3.52
C ALA A 12 9.48 36.07 -3.98
N GLY A 13 9.24 35.13 -3.05
CA GLY A 13 8.51 33.88 -3.27
C GLY A 13 7.28 33.72 -2.37
N THR A 14 7.11 34.57 -1.36
CA THR A 14 6.00 34.51 -0.39
C THR A 14 5.08 35.70 -0.59
N MET A 15 4.36 35.68 -1.71
CA MET A 15 3.31 36.64 -2.11
C MET A 15 2.47 37.12 -0.91
N GLY A 16 2.70 38.35 -0.43
CA GLY A 16 1.79 39.15 0.41
C GLY A 16 1.44 38.66 1.82
N SER A 17 1.85 37.46 2.23
CA SER A 17 1.41 36.85 3.49
C SER A 17 2.29 37.14 4.71
N GLU A 18 3.52 37.61 4.50
CA GLU A 18 4.47 37.91 5.58
C GLU A 18 3.99 39.08 6.45
N ASN A 19 3.29 40.04 5.85
CA ASN A 19 2.76 41.23 6.51
C ASN A 19 1.41 41.02 7.23
N LEU A 20 0.80 39.84 7.08
CA LEU A 20 -0.47 39.55 7.75
C LEU A 20 -0.21 39.18 9.22
N THR A 21 -0.94 39.82 10.12
CA THR A 21 -0.99 39.47 11.54
C THR A 21 -1.57 38.06 11.73
N TYR A 22 -1.32 37.45 12.89
CA TYR A 22 -1.86 36.12 13.21
C TYR A 22 -3.39 36.06 13.05
N MET A 23 -4.09 37.14 13.41
CA MET A 23 -5.54 37.23 13.29
C MET A 23 -5.99 37.28 11.83
N GLU A 24 -5.31 38.05 10.98
CA GLU A 24 -5.61 38.14 9.54
C GLU A 24 -5.30 36.82 8.82
N LYS A 25 -4.16 36.18 9.13
CA LYS A 25 -3.82 34.85 8.61
C LYS A 25 -4.89 33.82 8.96
N LYS A 26 -5.36 33.83 10.21
CA LYS A 26 -6.42 32.95 10.68
C LYS A 26 -7.77 33.24 10.01
N ALA A 27 -8.12 34.50 9.82
CA ALA A 27 -9.37 34.93 9.17
C ALA A 27 -9.42 34.57 7.67
N LEU A 28 -8.30 34.71 6.95
CA LEU A 28 -8.16 34.33 5.55
C LEU A 28 -8.03 32.80 5.36
N GLY A 29 -7.89 32.04 6.44
CA GLY A 29 -7.61 30.60 6.38
C GLY A 29 -6.25 30.29 5.75
N PHE A 30 -5.28 31.18 5.91
CA PHE A 30 -3.93 31.03 5.38
C PHE A 30 -3.10 30.10 6.28
N GLY A 31 -2.31 29.20 5.66
CA GLY A 31 -1.52 28.21 6.38
C GLY A 31 -2.27 26.91 6.64
N THR A 32 -1.90 26.18 7.70
CA THR A 32 -2.53 24.89 8.02
C THR A 32 -3.85 25.11 8.76
N VAL A 33 -4.96 24.87 8.09
CA VAL A 33 -6.30 24.87 8.70
C VAL A 33 -6.59 23.46 9.22
N LYS A 34 -7.21 23.38 10.39
CA LYS A 34 -7.68 22.13 11.00
C LYS A 34 -9.19 22.18 11.18
N GLU A 35 -9.88 21.09 10.90
CA GLU A 35 -11.32 20.94 11.12
C GLU A 35 -11.56 19.64 11.87
N ARG A 36 -12.40 19.72 12.90
CA ARG A 36 -12.87 18.55 13.62
C ARG A 36 -13.98 17.92 12.80
N LEU A 37 -13.82 16.66 12.43
CA LEU A 37 -14.83 15.95 11.68
C LEU A 37 -15.93 15.41 12.61
N GLY A 38 -17.17 15.42 12.10
CA GLY A 38 -18.35 14.96 12.83
C GLY A 38 -18.53 13.44 12.82
N LYS A 39 -19.54 12.95 13.54
CA LYS A 39 -19.88 11.51 13.68
C LYS A 39 -19.95 10.80 12.33
N GLU A 40 -20.60 11.43 11.35
CA GLU A 40 -20.84 10.88 10.00
C GLU A 40 -19.56 10.55 9.20
N THR A 41 -18.41 11.07 9.61
CA THR A 41 -17.12 10.80 8.95
C THR A 41 -16.41 9.57 9.49
N VAL A 42 -16.90 9.03 10.60
CA VAL A 42 -16.30 7.93 11.33
C VAL A 42 -17.14 6.69 11.08
N LYS A 43 -16.49 5.62 10.66
CA LYS A 43 -17.12 4.31 10.49
C LYS A 43 -17.83 3.88 11.78
N ASP A 44 -19.07 3.39 11.68
CA ASP A 44 -19.81 2.84 12.82
C ASP A 44 -19.15 1.56 13.38
N PHE A 45 -19.43 1.28 14.66
CA PHE A 45 -18.80 0.18 15.40
C PHE A 45 -19.24 -1.21 14.89
N ASP A 46 -20.43 -1.32 14.30
CA ASP A 46 -21.03 -2.53 13.76
C ASP A 46 -20.93 -2.62 12.22
N ALA A 47 -20.24 -1.67 11.58
CA ALA A 47 -20.05 -1.69 10.14
C ALA A 47 -18.86 -2.58 9.71
N CYS A 48 -18.92 -3.13 8.51
CA CYS A 48 -17.84 -3.87 7.88
C CYS A 48 -16.72 -2.91 7.42
N ALA A 49 -15.44 -3.26 7.66
CA ALA A 49 -14.32 -2.42 7.23
C ALA A 49 -14.05 -2.44 5.71
N LEU A 50 -14.61 -3.41 4.97
CA LEU A 50 -14.53 -3.47 3.51
C LEU A 50 -15.77 -2.85 2.86
N GLY A 51 -16.97 -3.26 3.28
CA GLY A 51 -18.23 -2.81 2.70
C GLY A 51 -18.74 -1.47 3.21
N LEU A 52 -18.25 -0.99 4.36
CA LEU A 52 -18.71 0.22 5.05
C LEU A 52 -20.23 0.25 5.37
N THR A 53 -20.89 -0.89 5.25
CA THR A 53 -22.29 -1.12 5.60
C THR A 53 -22.38 -1.93 6.89
N HIS A 54 -23.57 -1.96 7.50
CA HIS A 54 -23.85 -2.77 8.68
C HIS A 54 -23.49 -4.25 8.45
N ALA A 55 -22.77 -4.85 9.39
CA ALA A 55 -22.31 -6.21 9.25
C ALA A 55 -23.37 -7.25 9.67
N ILE A 56 -23.79 -8.11 8.74
CA ILE A 56 -24.84 -9.12 8.97
C ILE A 56 -24.29 -10.32 9.75
N ASP A 57 -23.21 -10.90 9.22
CA ASP A 57 -22.46 -12.01 9.82
C ASP A 57 -21.06 -11.50 10.21
N PRO A 58 -20.95 -10.75 11.31
CA PRO A 58 -19.72 -10.10 11.69
C PRO A 58 -18.65 -11.09 12.14
N LEU A 59 -17.48 -10.99 11.52
CA LEU A 59 -16.25 -11.65 11.93
C LEU A 59 -15.22 -10.61 12.37
N VAL A 60 -14.57 -10.87 13.50
CA VAL A 60 -13.51 -10.04 14.06
C VAL A 60 -12.15 -10.71 13.88
N THR A 61 -11.18 -9.93 13.43
CA THR A 61 -9.77 -10.32 13.42
C THR A 61 -9.14 -10.20 14.81
N PRO A 62 -8.01 -10.87 15.10
CA PRO A 62 -7.33 -10.75 16.39
C PRO A 62 -6.94 -9.30 16.77
N GLU A 63 -6.77 -8.46 15.77
CA GLU A 63 -6.44 -7.03 15.87
C GLU A 63 -7.66 -6.14 16.15
N GLY A 64 -8.87 -6.71 16.15
CA GLY A 64 -10.10 -5.99 16.46
C GLY A 64 -10.83 -5.38 15.27
N VAL A 65 -10.43 -5.67 14.03
CA VAL A 65 -11.16 -5.18 12.84
C VAL A 65 -12.36 -6.07 12.56
N LEU A 66 -13.53 -5.43 12.41
CA LEU A 66 -14.81 -6.04 12.08
C LEU A 66 -15.01 -6.12 10.55
N TYR A 67 -15.36 -7.29 10.06
CA TYR A 67 -15.74 -7.55 8.66
C TYR A 67 -17.03 -8.36 8.59
N ASP A 68 -17.73 -8.28 7.48
CA ASP A 68 -18.65 -9.34 7.11
C ASP A 68 -17.92 -10.59 6.66
N LYS A 69 -18.50 -11.73 6.98
CA LYS A 69 -18.05 -13.05 6.53
C LYS A 69 -17.85 -13.13 5.02
N GLU A 70 -18.78 -12.63 4.21
CA GLU A 70 -18.69 -12.68 2.75
C GLU A 70 -17.52 -11.85 2.22
N HIS A 71 -17.42 -10.60 2.68
CA HIS A 71 -16.39 -9.66 2.26
C HIS A 71 -14.99 -10.15 2.61
N ILE A 72 -14.76 -10.61 3.85
CA ILE A 72 -13.43 -11.10 4.26
C ILE A 72 -13.07 -12.42 3.59
N PHE A 73 -14.04 -13.31 3.36
CA PHE A 73 -13.77 -14.58 2.69
C PHE A 73 -13.43 -14.35 1.22
N SER A 74 -14.17 -13.50 0.52
CA SER A 74 -13.87 -13.11 -0.86
C SER A 74 -12.45 -12.53 -0.98
N CYS A 75 -12.07 -11.62 -0.08
CA CYS A 75 -10.73 -11.03 -0.04
C CYS A 75 -9.63 -12.08 0.18
N LEU A 76 -9.80 -12.98 1.16
CA LEU A 76 -8.83 -14.04 1.45
C LEU A 76 -8.72 -15.06 0.31
N LEU A 77 -9.82 -15.37 -0.38
CA LEU A 77 -9.81 -16.23 -1.56
C LEU A 77 -9.05 -15.58 -2.72
N HIS A 78 -9.26 -14.27 -2.96
CA HIS A 78 -8.53 -13.53 -3.98
C HIS A 78 -7.02 -13.53 -3.70
N GLN A 79 -6.62 -13.23 -2.45
CA GLN A 79 -5.22 -13.27 -2.05
C GLN A 79 -4.59 -14.65 -2.26
N LYS A 80 -5.30 -15.74 -1.92
CA LYS A 80 -4.79 -17.10 -2.17
C LYS A 80 -4.59 -17.38 -3.65
N LYS A 81 -5.51 -16.95 -4.51
CA LYS A 81 -5.37 -17.08 -5.98
C LYS A 81 -4.18 -16.27 -6.50
N ASP A 82 -3.98 -15.06 -6.00
CA ASP A 82 -2.85 -14.22 -6.39
C ASP A 82 -1.52 -14.80 -5.92
N ILE A 83 -1.45 -15.31 -4.69
CA ILE A 83 -0.28 -16.02 -4.15
C ILE A 83 0.02 -17.25 -5.01
N ALA A 84 -0.98 -18.06 -5.35
CA ALA A 84 -0.81 -19.24 -6.21
C ALA A 84 -0.31 -18.85 -7.61
N ARG A 85 -0.81 -17.74 -8.19
CA ARG A 85 -0.33 -17.23 -9.48
C ARG A 85 1.12 -16.76 -9.42
N ARG A 86 1.48 -16.00 -8.38
CA ARG A 86 2.84 -15.45 -8.21
C ARG A 86 3.86 -16.54 -7.89
N THR A 87 3.50 -17.51 -7.04
CA THR A 87 4.35 -18.66 -6.70
C THR A 87 4.63 -19.50 -7.93
N ARG A 88 3.61 -19.84 -8.73
CA ARG A 88 3.81 -20.55 -10.00
C ARG A 88 4.74 -19.78 -10.96
N ALA A 89 4.52 -18.48 -11.13
CA ALA A 89 5.38 -17.66 -12.00
C ALA A 89 6.84 -17.61 -11.51
N TYR A 90 7.03 -17.59 -10.18
CA TYR A 90 8.37 -17.63 -9.57
C TYR A 90 9.03 -19.01 -9.76
N GLU A 91 8.30 -20.10 -9.57
CA GLU A 91 8.78 -21.48 -9.78
C GLU A 91 9.15 -21.72 -11.25
N ASP A 92 8.29 -21.30 -12.20
CA ASP A 92 8.55 -21.39 -13.64
C ASP A 92 9.79 -20.59 -14.06
N GLN A 93 10.08 -19.48 -13.39
CA GLN A 93 11.28 -18.69 -13.65
C GLN A 93 12.51 -19.33 -13.01
N ALA A 94 12.41 -19.79 -11.76
CA ALA A 94 13.50 -20.47 -11.07
C ALA A 94 13.95 -21.72 -11.84
N SER A 95 13.02 -22.51 -12.38
CA SER A 95 13.37 -23.68 -13.20
C SER A 95 14.09 -23.30 -14.49
N ARG A 96 13.67 -22.22 -15.17
CA ARG A 96 14.35 -21.72 -16.38
C ARG A 96 15.74 -21.18 -16.07
N ASP A 97 15.89 -20.48 -14.95
CA ASP A 97 17.18 -19.95 -14.50
C ASP A 97 18.14 -21.09 -14.11
N GLU A 98 17.64 -22.15 -13.46
CA GLU A 98 18.40 -23.37 -13.15
C GLU A 98 18.84 -24.13 -14.42
N GLU A 99 17.95 -24.30 -15.39
CA GLU A 99 18.29 -24.93 -16.68
C GLU A 99 19.35 -24.14 -17.45
N LYS A 100 19.21 -22.81 -17.54
CA LYS A 100 20.22 -21.93 -18.17
C LYS A 100 21.56 -22.01 -17.44
N ALA A 101 21.56 -21.95 -16.10
CA ALA A 101 22.78 -22.06 -15.31
C ALA A 101 23.46 -23.43 -15.48
N ALA A 102 22.69 -24.51 -15.58
CA ALA A 102 23.21 -25.85 -15.84
C ALA A 102 23.80 -25.99 -17.25
N GLU A 103 23.16 -25.39 -18.26
CA GLU A 103 23.68 -25.34 -19.64
C GLU A 103 24.98 -24.52 -19.71
N GLU A 104 25.04 -23.36 -19.08
CA GLU A 104 26.24 -22.54 -18.99
C GLU A 104 27.37 -23.26 -18.24
N ALA A 105 27.07 -23.95 -17.15
CA ALA A 105 28.06 -24.75 -16.42
C ALA A 105 28.59 -25.91 -17.27
N ARG A 106 27.72 -26.58 -18.05
CA ARG A 106 28.13 -27.61 -19.02
C ARG A 106 29.04 -27.03 -20.11
N LYS A 107 28.67 -25.88 -20.69
CA LYS A 107 29.49 -25.18 -21.70
C LYS A 107 30.87 -24.81 -21.16
N LYS A 108 30.92 -24.17 -19.98
CA LYS A 108 32.18 -23.83 -19.30
C LYS A 108 33.05 -25.05 -19.02
N ARG A 109 32.45 -26.16 -18.61
CA ARG A 109 33.17 -27.42 -18.37
C ARG A 109 33.74 -28.01 -19.66
N ILE A 110 32.98 -27.99 -20.76
CA ILE A 110 33.46 -28.43 -22.07
C ILE A 110 34.62 -27.53 -22.53
N GLU A 111 34.48 -26.21 -22.43
CA GLU A 111 35.55 -25.25 -22.77
C GLU A 111 36.82 -25.44 -21.92
N GLU A 112 36.67 -25.80 -20.65
CA GLU A 112 37.80 -26.09 -19.76
C GLU A 112 38.52 -27.38 -20.15
N VAL A 113 37.76 -28.43 -20.50
CA VAL A 113 38.33 -29.68 -21.03
C VAL A 113 39.04 -29.43 -22.36
N ASP A 114 38.43 -28.72 -23.30
CA ASP A 114 39.03 -28.35 -24.59
C ASP A 114 40.30 -27.52 -24.41
N ARG A 115 40.31 -26.60 -23.44
CA ARG A 115 41.49 -25.80 -23.08
C ARG A 115 42.60 -26.69 -22.50
N PHE A 116 42.25 -27.61 -21.61
CA PHE A 116 43.19 -28.56 -21.02
C PHE A 116 43.82 -29.46 -22.09
N GLU A 117 43.01 -30.01 -23.00
CA GLU A 117 43.49 -30.81 -24.13
C GLU A 117 44.41 -30.01 -25.05
N ARG A 118 44.08 -28.75 -25.37
CA ARG A 118 44.94 -27.87 -26.18
C ARG A 118 46.30 -27.60 -25.52
N VAL A 119 46.33 -27.41 -24.21
CA VAL A 119 47.58 -27.14 -23.47
C VAL A 119 48.42 -28.43 -23.33
N ASN A 120 47.79 -29.57 -23.06
CA ASN A 120 48.51 -30.82 -22.77
C ASN A 120 48.90 -31.59 -24.04
N ASN A 121 48.05 -31.55 -25.08
CA ASN A 121 48.28 -32.21 -26.37
C ASN A 121 48.88 -31.26 -27.43
N GLY A 122 49.00 -29.97 -27.11
CA GLY A 122 49.82 -29.00 -27.84
C GLY A 122 51.31 -29.24 -27.61
N GLY A 123 51.78 -30.39 -28.08
CA GLY A 123 53.15 -30.86 -27.88
C GLY A 123 54.21 -29.86 -28.34
N VAL A 124 55.29 -29.80 -27.55
CA VAL A 124 56.61 -29.24 -27.85
C VAL A 124 56.96 -29.46 -29.33
N GLY A 125 56.89 -28.41 -30.15
CA GLY A 125 57.28 -28.51 -31.55
C GLY A 125 56.72 -27.41 -32.47
N LYS A 126 57.05 -26.14 -32.18
CA LYS A 126 57.38 -25.12 -33.19
C LYS A 126 57.74 -23.79 -32.51
N SER A 127 59.05 -23.58 -32.37
CA SER A 127 59.65 -22.26 -32.43
C SER A 127 59.34 -21.64 -33.80
N SER A 128 58.34 -20.76 -33.86
CA SER A 128 58.29 -19.64 -34.80
C SER A 128 57.05 -18.80 -34.49
N ALA A 129 57.27 -17.59 -33.98
CA ALA A 129 56.34 -16.50 -34.28
C ALA A 129 56.11 -16.45 -35.81
N PRO A 130 54.90 -16.08 -36.23
CA PRO A 130 54.79 -14.69 -36.65
C PRO A 130 53.57 -13.97 -36.08
N VAL A 131 53.84 -12.69 -35.85
CA VAL A 131 52.93 -11.56 -35.68
C VAL A 131 51.74 -11.62 -36.64
N SER A 132 50.53 -11.50 -36.08
CA SER A 132 49.33 -10.87 -36.67
C SER A 132 48.53 -10.30 -35.49
N LEU A 133 48.86 -9.08 -35.05
CA LEU A 133 48.14 -7.84 -35.37
C LEU A 133 46.66 -7.84 -34.93
N ALA A 134 46.39 -7.08 -33.86
CA ALA A 134 45.13 -6.41 -33.48
C ALA A 134 43.89 -7.30 -33.18
N GLY A 135 43.17 -7.16 -32.07
CA GLY A 135 43.23 -6.14 -31.03
C GLY A 135 42.48 -6.58 -29.78
N ALA A 136 43.09 -6.29 -28.63
CA ALA A 136 42.37 -5.96 -27.43
C ALA A 136 42.34 -4.44 -27.39
N GLU A 137 41.17 -3.84 -27.61
CA GLU A 137 40.94 -2.44 -27.24
C GLU A 137 39.59 -2.42 -26.54
N ALA A 138 39.63 -2.06 -25.26
CA ALA A 138 38.49 -1.51 -24.57
C ALA A 138 38.29 -0.06 -25.06
N ASP A 139 37.02 0.27 -25.20
CA ASP A 139 36.43 1.60 -25.03
C ASP A 139 36.49 2.63 -26.17
N VAL A 140 35.36 3.34 -26.28
CA VAL A 140 35.03 4.53 -27.07
C VAL A 140 34.69 4.31 -28.55
N GLY A 141 33.39 4.16 -28.80
CA GLY A 141 32.76 4.38 -30.10
C GLY A 141 31.64 5.42 -30.00
N ASP A 142 32.02 6.65 -29.66
CA ASP A 142 31.25 7.86 -29.92
C ASP A 142 31.19 8.12 -31.44
N GLY A 143 30.04 8.63 -31.90
CA GLY A 143 29.96 9.54 -33.04
C GLY A 143 30.39 9.06 -34.44
N THR A 144 29.37 8.78 -35.27
CA THR A 144 29.24 9.31 -36.64
C THR A 144 30.38 9.07 -37.64
N GLY A 145 30.17 8.13 -38.58
CA GLY A 145 31.05 7.95 -39.74
C GLY A 145 30.36 7.21 -40.87
N VAL A 146 29.62 7.94 -41.71
CA VAL A 146 29.22 7.52 -43.05
C VAL A 146 30.48 7.16 -43.85
N THR A 147 30.64 5.93 -44.31
CA THR A 147 31.35 5.57 -45.56
C THR A 147 31.12 4.10 -45.94
N GLY A 148 30.75 3.86 -47.21
CA GLY A 148 31.01 2.61 -47.93
C GLY A 148 29.92 1.52 -47.97
N ASP A 149 28.78 1.80 -48.60
CA ASP A 149 27.83 0.77 -49.10
C ASP A 149 28.31 0.28 -50.47
N GLU A 150 29.44 -0.43 -50.53
CA GLU A 150 29.87 -1.09 -51.77
C GLU A 150 30.29 -2.53 -51.46
N GLY A 151 29.38 -3.47 -51.76
CA GLY A 151 29.62 -4.91 -51.65
C GLY A 151 28.66 -5.72 -50.78
N ILE A 152 27.49 -5.17 -50.43
CA ILE A 152 26.46 -5.87 -49.64
C ILE A 152 25.25 -6.12 -50.55
N ASP A 153 24.78 -7.37 -50.64
CA ASP A 153 23.61 -7.73 -51.43
C ASP A 153 22.39 -6.89 -51.03
N GLU A 154 21.59 -6.46 -52.01
CA GLU A 154 20.41 -5.59 -51.81
C GLU A 154 19.42 -6.20 -50.79
N GLU A 155 19.36 -7.53 -50.72
CA GLU A 155 18.54 -8.28 -49.77
C GLU A 155 19.04 -8.14 -48.33
N GLU A 156 20.36 -8.14 -48.10
CA GLU A 156 20.96 -7.98 -46.78
C GLU A 156 20.85 -6.52 -46.29
N ARG A 157 20.93 -5.56 -47.22
CA ARG A 157 20.68 -4.14 -46.96
C ARG A 157 19.24 -3.87 -46.53
N GLU A 158 18.27 -4.50 -47.18
CA GLU A 158 16.84 -4.40 -46.81
C GLU A 158 16.55 -5.10 -45.46
N ARG A 159 17.24 -6.21 -45.13
CA ARG A 159 17.15 -6.83 -43.79
C ARG A 159 17.71 -5.92 -42.71
N ARG A 160 18.86 -5.29 -42.94
CA ARG A 160 19.46 -4.31 -42.00
C ARG A 160 18.61 -3.06 -41.82
N LYS A 161 17.95 -2.56 -42.87
CA LYS A 161 17.00 -1.44 -42.76
C LYS A 161 15.74 -1.81 -41.97
N LYS A 162 15.25 -3.05 -42.10
CA LYS A 162 14.16 -3.58 -41.26
C LYS A 162 14.59 -3.75 -39.80
N GLU A 163 15.86 -4.05 -39.56
CA GLU A 163 16.45 -4.17 -38.23
C GLU A 163 17.08 -2.86 -37.74
N LEU A 164 16.24 -1.89 -37.37
CA LEU A 164 16.69 -0.61 -36.78
C LEU A 164 17.69 -0.82 -35.62
N PRO A 165 18.88 -0.21 -35.64
CA PRO A 165 19.86 -0.27 -34.55
C PRO A 165 19.47 0.71 -33.43
N ALA A 166 18.29 0.51 -32.85
CA ALA A 166 17.77 1.35 -31.79
C ALA A 166 17.80 0.57 -30.47
N TYR A 167 18.83 0.85 -29.67
CA TYR A 167 19.02 0.28 -28.33
C TYR A 167 17.87 0.61 -27.35
N TRP A 168 17.10 1.67 -27.61
CA TRP A 168 15.97 2.11 -26.79
C TRP A 168 14.65 1.41 -27.14
N LEU A 169 14.61 0.58 -28.19
CA LEU A 169 13.44 -0.26 -28.46
C LEU A 169 13.40 -1.43 -27.45
N PRO A 170 12.28 -1.66 -26.73
CA PRO A 170 12.17 -2.74 -25.75
C PRO A 170 12.47 -4.16 -26.28
N SER A 171 12.44 -4.36 -27.60
CA SER A 171 12.77 -5.61 -28.28
C SER A 171 14.27 -5.81 -28.54
N LYS A 172 15.09 -4.75 -28.45
CA LYS A 172 16.54 -4.75 -28.73
C LYS A 172 17.40 -4.32 -27.54
N THR A 173 16.80 -4.10 -26.38
CA THR A 173 17.54 -3.99 -25.14
C THR A 173 18.14 -5.36 -24.80
N PRO A 174 19.45 -5.46 -24.46
CA PRO A 174 20.07 -6.70 -24.01
C PRO A 174 19.52 -7.06 -22.63
N THR A 175 18.35 -7.67 -22.65
CA THR A 175 17.81 -8.66 -21.73
C THR A 175 18.20 -8.51 -20.25
N ALA A 176 17.71 -7.47 -19.59
CA ALA A 176 17.21 -7.69 -18.25
C ALA A 176 15.85 -8.37 -18.40
N GLU A 177 15.83 -9.72 -18.41
CA GLU A 177 14.57 -10.47 -18.33
C GLU A 177 13.74 -9.90 -17.18
N VAL A 178 12.42 -9.75 -17.37
CA VAL A 178 11.53 -9.30 -16.29
C VAL A 178 11.51 -10.40 -15.23
N ARG A 179 12.48 -10.33 -14.31
CA ARG A 179 12.60 -11.26 -13.21
C ARG A 179 11.49 -10.95 -12.22
N VAL A 180 10.64 -11.93 -11.96
CA VAL A 180 9.93 -12.04 -10.69
C VAL A 180 11.00 -11.91 -9.62
N GLY A 181 10.89 -10.87 -8.80
CA GLY A 181 11.88 -10.51 -7.80
C GLY A 181 12.01 -11.56 -6.70
N ASP A 182 11.97 -11.13 -5.44
CA ASP A 182 12.08 -12.06 -4.32
C ASP A 182 10.94 -13.08 -4.29
N LYS A 183 11.21 -14.24 -3.67
CA LYS A 183 10.24 -15.31 -3.46
C LYS A 183 8.94 -14.72 -2.88
N PRO A 184 7.78 -14.93 -3.53
CA PRO A 184 6.53 -14.33 -3.10
C PRO A 184 6.11 -14.87 -1.73
N ASP A 185 5.59 -13.96 -0.88
CA ASP A 185 5.03 -14.31 0.42
C ASP A 185 3.83 -15.26 0.24
N THR A 186 3.83 -16.36 0.98
CA THR A 186 2.79 -17.40 0.90
C THR A 186 1.61 -17.11 1.84
N GLU A 187 1.76 -16.14 2.74
CA GLU A 187 0.78 -15.90 3.80
C GLU A 187 -0.27 -14.86 3.41
N THR A 188 -1.53 -15.17 3.71
CA THR A 188 -2.65 -14.23 3.55
C THR A 188 -2.60 -13.13 4.60
N LYS A 189 -2.98 -11.92 4.21
CA LYS A 189 -2.89 -10.70 5.01
C LYS A 189 -4.25 -10.08 5.22
N CYS A 190 -4.44 -9.46 6.38
CA CYS A 190 -5.61 -8.65 6.67
C CYS A 190 -5.63 -7.41 5.75
N PRO A 191 -6.74 -7.10 5.06
CA PRO A 191 -6.79 -5.99 4.11
C PRO A 191 -6.63 -4.61 4.77
N THR A 192 -6.94 -4.49 6.06
CA THR A 192 -6.83 -3.21 6.79
C THR A 192 -5.52 -3.07 7.55
N THR A 193 -5.03 -4.13 8.20
CA THR A 193 -3.83 -4.05 9.06
C THR A 193 -2.56 -4.60 8.40
N MET A 194 -2.69 -5.26 7.23
CA MET A 194 -1.61 -5.94 6.51
C MET A 194 -0.85 -7.02 7.31
N LYS A 195 -1.34 -7.35 8.50
CA LYS A 195 -0.82 -8.43 9.34
C LYS A 195 -1.30 -9.79 8.82
N ARG A 196 -0.53 -10.83 9.13
CA ARG A 196 -0.85 -12.22 8.79
C ARG A 196 -2.20 -12.62 9.38
N LEU A 197 -3.08 -13.17 8.54
CA LEU A 197 -4.45 -13.51 8.92
C LEU A 197 -4.86 -14.82 8.26
N ARG A 198 -5.26 -15.81 9.08
CA ARG A 198 -5.84 -17.07 8.59
C ARG A 198 -7.31 -17.16 8.98
N LEU A 199 -8.04 -18.04 8.31
CA LEU A 199 -9.47 -18.27 8.58
C LEU A 199 -9.75 -18.71 10.03
N LYS A 200 -8.83 -19.46 10.64
CA LYS A 200 -8.94 -19.93 12.05
C LYS A 200 -8.81 -18.79 13.06
N ASP A 201 -8.19 -17.69 12.67
CA ASP A 201 -7.94 -16.55 13.54
C ASP A 201 -9.15 -15.59 13.58
N LEU A 202 -10.15 -15.80 12.71
CA LEU A 202 -11.40 -15.04 12.68
C LEU A 202 -12.39 -15.56 13.72
N LEU A 203 -13.00 -14.63 14.46
CA LEU A 203 -13.96 -14.93 15.52
C LEU A 203 -15.34 -14.37 15.15
N PRO A 204 -16.41 -15.18 15.17
CA PRO A 204 -17.76 -14.67 14.94
C PRO A 204 -18.20 -13.81 16.12
N VAL A 205 -18.80 -12.65 15.83
CA VAL A 205 -19.32 -11.74 16.84
C VAL A 205 -20.82 -11.95 17.00
N LYS A 206 -21.28 -12.08 18.24
CA LYS A 206 -22.68 -12.16 18.61
C LYS A 206 -23.09 -10.89 19.33
N TRP A 207 -23.88 -10.07 18.65
CA TRP A 207 -24.45 -8.86 19.21
C TRP A 207 -25.76 -9.16 19.96
N THR A 208 -25.95 -8.52 21.11
CA THR A 208 -27.24 -8.58 21.83
C THR A 208 -28.10 -7.42 21.36
N ARG A 209 -29.29 -7.71 20.82
CA ARG A 209 -30.21 -6.68 20.32
C ARG A 209 -30.95 -5.98 21.46
N VAL A 210 -31.23 -4.69 21.28
CA VAL A 210 -32.07 -3.91 22.19
C VAL A 210 -33.52 -4.45 22.13
N PRO A 211 -34.25 -4.56 23.26
CA PRO A 211 -35.65 -4.96 23.25
C PRO A 211 -36.52 -3.91 22.56
N THR A 212 -37.40 -4.36 21.66
CA THR A 212 -38.28 -3.53 20.84
C THR A 212 -39.21 -2.69 21.74
N GLY A 213 -39.06 -1.37 21.71
CA GLY A 213 -39.82 -0.44 22.58
C GLY A 213 -38.98 0.67 23.22
N ALA A 214 -37.65 0.58 23.16
CA ALA A 214 -36.70 1.62 23.58
C ALA A 214 -35.91 2.21 22.39
N ASP A 215 -36.47 2.11 21.18
CA ASP A 215 -35.85 2.56 19.93
C ASP A 215 -35.91 4.08 19.80
N VAL A 216 -35.15 4.76 20.66
CA VAL A 216 -34.72 6.15 20.46
C VAL A 216 -33.41 6.09 19.67
N ASP A 217 -33.43 6.57 18.43
CA ASP A 217 -32.25 6.95 17.65
C ASP A 217 -31.35 5.83 17.05
N GLY A 218 -31.95 4.77 16.51
CA GLY A 218 -31.23 3.86 15.60
C GLY A 218 -30.15 2.98 16.26
N GLU A 219 -30.09 2.94 17.59
CA GLU A 219 -29.15 2.14 18.37
C GLU A 219 -29.67 0.70 18.55
N ARG A 220 -29.16 -0.24 17.73
CA ARG A 220 -29.70 -1.61 17.60
C ARG A 220 -29.18 -2.61 18.63
N TYR A 221 -28.01 -2.33 19.22
CA TYR A 221 -27.26 -3.30 20.02
C TYR A 221 -26.91 -2.77 21.41
N MET A 222 -26.95 -3.64 22.41
CA MET A 222 -26.62 -3.32 23.79
C MET A 222 -25.65 -4.32 24.42
N CYS A 223 -24.98 -3.87 25.49
CA CYS A 223 -24.13 -4.73 26.30
C CYS A 223 -25.00 -5.67 27.16
N PRO A 224 -24.74 -6.99 27.16
CA PRO A 224 -25.55 -7.95 27.93
C PRO A 224 -25.42 -7.79 29.46
N VAL A 225 -24.33 -7.19 29.93
CA VAL A 225 -24.06 -7.01 31.37
C VAL A 225 -24.61 -5.68 31.87
N THR A 226 -24.24 -4.58 31.23
CA THR A 226 -24.60 -3.23 31.68
C THR A 226 -25.95 -2.76 31.14
N ARG A 227 -26.51 -3.44 30.14
CA ARG A 227 -27.72 -3.05 29.40
C ARG A 227 -27.65 -1.64 28.79
N LYS A 228 -26.44 -1.08 28.66
CA LYS A 228 -26.19 0.18 27.95
C LYS A 228 -26.12 -0.10 26.45
N THR A 229 -26.70 0.78 25.65
CA THR A 229 -26.59 0.72 24.18
C THR A 229 -25.15 0.97 23.75
N PHE A 230 -24.73 0.29 22.68
CA PHE A 230 -23.40 0.50 22.10
C PHE A 230 -23.43 1.72 21.19
N THR A 231 -22.44 2.58 21.38
CA THR A 231 -22.18 3.76 20.55
C THR A 231 -20.74 3.73 20.05
N ASN A 232 -20.42 4.53 19.02
CA ASN A 232 -19.06 4.58 18.45
C ASN A 232 -17.99 5.07 19.46
N THR A 233 -18.40 5.71 20.56
CA THR A 233 -17.51 6.11 21.66
C THR A 233 -17.26 4.99 22.67
N THR A 234 -18.16 4.01 22.75
CA THR A 234 -18.08 2.91 23.70
C THR A 234 -16.96 1.97 23.29
N LYS A 235 -16.10 1.59 24.24
CA LYS A 235 -15.05 0.61 23.99
C LYS A 235 -15.64 -0.79 24.10
N ILE A 236 -15.61 -1.53 22.99
CA ILE A 236 -16.24 -2.84 22.86
C ILE A 236 -15.17 -3.92 22.83
N VAL A 237 -15.51 -5.04 23.46
CA VAL A 237 -14.63 -6.15 23.74
C VAL A 237 -15.35 -7.45 23.39
N VAL A 238 -14.73 -8.30 22.58
CA VAL A 238 -15.28 -9.59 22.15
C VAL A 238 -14.56 -10.74 22.86
N LEU A 239 -15.33 -11.65 23.44
CA LEU A 239 -14.80 -12.81 24.16
C LEU A 239 -14.48 -13.96 23.19
N ARG A 240 -13.26 -14.51 23.20
CA ARG A 240 -12.83 -15.55 22.24
C ARG A 240 -13.61 -16.88 22.27
N PRO A 241 -14.12 -17.41 23.40
CA PRO A 241 -14.83 -18.69 23.39
C PRO A 241 -16.30 -18.58 22.98
N SER A 242 -16.94 -17.44 23.23
CA SER A 242 -18.38 -17.24 23.04
C SER A 242 -18.73 -16.32 21.87
N GLY A 243 -17.80 -15.45 21.46
CA GLY A 243 -18.01 -14.43 20.44
C GLY A 243 -18.90 -13.27 20.90
N VAL A 244 -19.30 -13.24 22.17
CA VAL A 244 -20.22 -12.22 22.68
C VAL A 244 -19.50 -10.88 22.80
N ALA A 245 -20.12 -9.82 22.30
CA ALA A 245 -19.65 -8.45 22.43
C ALA A 245 -20.13 -7.82 23.75
N VAL A 246 -19.19 -7.27 24.52
CA VAL A 246 -19.40 -6.69 25.85
C VAL A 246 -18.65 -5.35 25.91
N SER A 247 -19.10 -4.40 26.74
CA SER A 247 -18.34 -3.16 26.97
C SER A 247 -17.05 -3.45 27.77
N GLU A 248 -15.99 -2.66 27.55
CA GLU A 248 -14.73 -2.80 28.28
C GLU A 248 -14.93 -2.67 29.79
N ASP A 249 -15.74 -1.71 30.24
CA ASP A 249 -16.06 -1.51 31.65
C ASP A 249 -16.68 -2.76 32.31
N ALA A 250 -17.60 -3.42 31.60
CA ALA A 250 -18.25 -4.63 32.10
C ALA A 250 -17.29 -5.82 32.12
N TYR A 251 -16.40 -5.90 31.13
CA TYR A 251 -15.34 -6.90 31.12
C TYR A 251 -14.39 -6.72 32.31
N GLU A 252 -13.92 -5.51 32.58
CA GLU A 252 -12.95 -5.26 33.66
C GLU A 252 -13.55 -5.43 35.05
N GLN A 253 -14.80 -5.02 35.26
CA GLN A 253 -15.42 -5.04 36.58
C GLN A 253 -15.95 -6.42 37.00
N VAL A 254 -16.51 -7.18 36.05
CA VAL A 254 -17.23 -8.43 36.32
C VAL A 254 -16.46 -9.62 35.73
N ILE A 255 -16.39 -9.69 34.39
CA ILE A 255 -15.94 -10.90 33.69
C ILE A 255 -14.47 -11.23 33.95
N LYS A 256 -13.61 -10.21 34.10
CA LYS A 256 -12.19 -10.40 34.40
C LYS A 256 -11.97 -10.98 35.80
N LYS A 257 -12.86 -10.69 36.75
CA LYS A 257 -12.78 -11.21 38.12
C LYS A 257 -13.32 -12.64 38.19
N ASP A 258 -14.44 -12.90 37.51
CA ASP A 258 -15.08 -14.21 37.51
C ASP A 258 -14.34 -15.23 36.62
N GLY A 259 -13.65 -14.77 35.58
CA GLY A 259 -12.86 -15.62 34.66
C GLY A 259 -13.67 -16.54 33.75
N ALA A 260 -15.01 -16.50 33.86
CA ALA A 260 -15.94 -17.31 33.08
C ALA A 260 -17.10 -16.47 32.54
N TRP A 261 -17.60 -16.87 31.38
CA TRP A 261 -18.82 -16.34 30.78
C TRP A 261 -19.71 -17.52 30.39
N ASP A 262 -20.93 -17.57 30.95
CA ASP A 262 -21.92 -18.61 30.65
C ASP A 262 -21.36 -20.04 30.83
N GLY A 263 -20.72 -20.27 31.99
CA GLY A 263 -20.07 -21.55 32.33
C GLY A 263 -18.78 -21.87 31.56
N LYS A 264 -18.38 -21.05 30.57
CA LYS A 264 -17.16 -21.26 29.77
C LYS A 264 -16.03 -20.34 30.23
N LYS A 265 -14.84 -20.90 30.45
CA LYS A 265 -13.64 -20.12 30.81
C LYS A 265 -13.24 -19.17 29.66
N VAL A 266 -13.01 -17.90 30.01
CA VAL A 266 -12.57 -16.88 29.05
C VAL A 266 -11.06 -17.01 28.83
N LYS A 267 -10.65 -17.68 27.75
CA LYS A 267 -9.21 -17.88 27.42
C LYS A 267 -8.49 -16.61 26.95
N GLY A 268 -9.25 -15.62 26.51
CA GLY A 268 -8.71 -14.41 25.94
C GLY A 268 -9.80 -13.56 25.30
N VAL A 269 -9.39 -12.37 24.91
CA VAL A 269 -10.30 -11.29 24.56
C VAL A 269 -9.72 -10.49 23.39
N VAL A 270 -10.60 -9.98 22.54
CA VAL A 270 -10.25 -9.11 21.41
C VAL A 270 -10.90 -7.75 21.62
N LYS A 271 -10.10 -6.69 21.69
CA LYS A 271 -10.61 -5.31 21.75
C LYS A 271 -10.98 -4.87 20.35
N LEU A 272 -12.23 -4.43 20.14
CA LEU A 272 -12.68 -3.94 18.85
C LEU A 272 -11.98 -2.61 18.53
N GLN A 273 -11.49 -2.46 17.30
CA GLN A 273 -10.97 -1.17 16.84
C GLN A 273 -12.13 -0.20 16.71
N ARG A 274 -11.92 1.03 17.21
CA ARG A 274 -12.89 2.12 17.03
C ARG A 274 -12.89 2.58 15.57
N GLY A 275 -13.99 3.15 15.11
CA GLY A 275 -14.02 3.78 13.81
C GLY A 275 -12.91 4.83 13.67
N GLY A 276 -12.17 4.77 12.56
CA GLY A 276 -11.34 5.86 12.06
C GLY A 276 -11.96 6.41 10.77
N CYS A 277 -11.40 7.50 10.25
CA CYS A 277 -11.67 7.93 8.88
C CYS A 277 -10.43 7.65 8.02
N GLY A 278 -10.56 7.69 6.69
CA GLY A 278 -9.41 7.46 5.79
C GLY A 278 -8.21 8.40 6.01
N PHE A 279 -8.39 9.48 6.78
CA PHE A 279 -7.37 10.49 7.08
C PHE A 279 -6.87 10.48 8.54
N ALA A 280 -7.50 9.69 9.44
CA ALA A 280 -7.14 9.64 10.85
C ALA A 280 -7.27 8.22 11.43
N GLY A 281 -6.26 7.81 12.18
CA GLY A 281 -6.22 6.50 12.83
C GLY A 281 -7.37 6.27 13.81
N SER A 282 -7.67 4.99 14.06
CA SER A 282 -8.69 4.56 15.02
C SER A 282 -8.45 5.14 16.41
N GLY A 283 -9.46 5.81 16.97
CA GLY A 283 -9.50 6.14 18.39
C GLY A 283 -8.84 7.45 18.84
N THR A 284 -8.37 8.27 17.91
CA THR A 284 -7.99 9.67 18.15
C THR A 284 -9.08 10.63 17.65
N GLN A 285 -9.05 11.87 18.13
CA GLN A 285 -9.91 12.93 17.60
C GLN A 285 -9.67 13.04 16.09
N VAL A 286 -10.72 12.79 15.31
CA VAL A 286 -10.65 12.78 13.85
C VAL A 286 -10.58 14.22 13.37
N GLU A 287 -9.37 14.65 13.01
CA GLU A 287 -9.09 15.99 12.49
C GLU A 287 -8.60 15.88 11.05
N SER A 288 -9.19 16.67 10.16
CA SER A 288 -8.63 16.91 8.84
C SER A 288 -7.72 18.13 8.90
N LYS A 289 -6.55 18.04 8.25
CA LYS A 289 -5.58 19.13 8.13
C LYS A 289 -5.28 19.35 6.66
N LYS A 290 -5.37 20.60 6.22
CA LYS A 290 -4.93 21.00 4.88
C LYS A 290 -4.20 22.33 4.96
N GLN A 291 -3.12 22.43 4.21
CA GLN A 291 -2.36 23.66 4.07
C GLN A 291 -2.90 24.45 2.88
N PHE A 292 -3.30 25.71 3.11
CA PHE A 292 -3.69 26.64 2.07
C PHE A 292 -2.60 27.69 1.88
N SER A 293 -2.05 27.76 0.67
CA SER A 293 -1.00 28.71 0.28
C SER A 293 -1.53 30.11 -0.06
N LEU A 294 -2.83 30.25 -0.35
CA LEU A 294 -3.48 31.52 -0.72
C LEU A 294 -4.66 31.87 0.20
N GLY A 295 -4.82 31.14 1.31
CA GLY A 295 -6.02 31.16 2.15
C GLY A 295 -7.11 30.23 1.63
N ALA A 296 -7.99 29.77 2.52
CA ALA A 296 -9.14 28.92 2.17
C ALA A 296 -10.24 29.68 1.41
N GLY A 297 -10.03 30.98 1.14
CA GLY A 297 -11.05 31.98 0.85
C GLY A 297 -11.66 32.50 2.15
N SER A 298 -11.92 33.81 2.25
CA SER A 298 -12.86 34.30 3.25
C SER A 298 -14.19 33.61 2.96
N GLY A 299 -14.86 33.06 3.97
CA GLY A 299 -16.21 32.47 3.84
C GLY A 299 -17.29 33.52 3.52
N LEU A 300 -16.98 34.46 2.63
CA LEU A 300 -17.69 35.69 2.28
C LEU A 300 -18.11 35.70 0.81
N ALA A 301 -18.26 34.52 0.19
CA ALA A 301 -19.18 34.37 -0.93
C ALA A 301 -20.55 34.03 -0.32
N ASP A 302 -21.27 35.10 0.00
CA ASP A 302 -22.68 35.18 0.38
C ASP A 302 -23.55 33.99 -0.08
N SER A 303 -23.75 33.01 0.80
CA SER A 303 -24.99 32.26 0.80
C SER A 303 -26.06 33.14 1.47
N ARG A 304 -26.63 34.07 0.70
CA ARG A 304 -27.96 34.60 0.99
C ARG A 304 -28.95 33.44 0.83
N GLY A 305 -29.18 32.74 1.93
CA GLY A 305 -30.07 31.59 1.98
C GLY A 305 -29.95 30.94 3.35
N GLN A 306 -30.85 31.32 4.25
CA GLN A 306 -31.00 30.67 5.55
C GLN A 306 -31.21 29.17 5.35
N HIS A 307 -30.59 28.36 6.22
CA HIS A 307 -30.69 26.90 6.32
C HIS A 307 -29.87 26.06 5.31
N ARG A 308 -28.54 26.05 5.47
CA ARG A 308 -27.77 24.81 5.28
C ARG A 308 -26.86 24.59 6.47
N GLY A 309 -26.85 23.36 7.01
CA GLY A 309 -26.03 22.97 8.15
C GLY A 309 -24.53 23.15 7.88
N ALA A 310 -23.71 23.01 8.93
CA ALA A 310 -22.26 23.22 8.86
C ALA A 310 -21.63 22.37 7.74
N THR A 311 -21.21 23.02 6.65
CA THR A 311 -20.52 22.39 5.53
C THR A 311 -19.02 22.29 5.83
N SER A 312 -18.41 21.15 5.51
CA SER A 312 -16.98 20.94 5.79
C SER A 312 -16.10 21.90 5.00
N LYS A 313 -15.04 22.43 5.62
CA LYS A 313 -14.07 23.33 4.97
C LYS A 313 -13.18 22.62 3.94
N PHE A 314 -13.14 21.28 3.98
CA PHE A 314 -12.20 20.49 3.19
C PHE A 314 -12.83 19.51 2.19
N GLY A 315 -14.16 19.35 2.18
CA GLY A 315 -14.85 18.35 1.36
C GLY A 315 -15.02 18.73 -0.12
N LEU A 316 -15.17 17.69 -0.95
CA LEU A 316 -15.70 17.79 -2.31
C LEU A 316 -17.10 18.41 -2.24
N ARG A 317 -17.25 19.58 -2.88
CA ARG A 317 -18.55 20.22 -3.07
C ARG A 317 -19.30 19.43 -4.14
N PHE A 318 -20.22 18.57 -3.74
CA PHE A 318 -21.25 18.11 -4.66
C PHE A 318 -22.23 19.28 -4.81
N ASN A 319 -22.22 19.89 -5.99
CA ASN A 319 -23.22 20.89 -6.38
C ASN A 319 -24.59 20.22 -6.51
#